data_AF-A0A1M6F4Z2-F1
#
_entry.id   AF-A0A1M6F4Z2-F1
#
_cell.length_a   1.000
_cell.length_b   1.000
_cell.length_c   1.000
_cell.angle_alpha   90.00
_cell.angle_beta   90.00
_cell.angle_gamma   90.00
#
_symmetry.space_group_name_H-M   'P 1'
#
loop_
_entity.id
_entity.type
_entity.pdbx_description
1 polymer ?
#
loop_
_entity_poly.entity_id
_entity_poly.type
_entity_poly.pdbx_seq_one_letter_code
_entity_poly.pdbx_strand_id
1 'polypeptide(L)'
;MKIGRRRKLVSYTNLLDHPIRFNPFVFSRMFILWAILGLIGGIISGSYWVVLMLLTDFLGTWQGWLVIPVMAISGLLAGLVIYFIGDPGEMELIVNNIRFNKGKLDPKNNPSMVLSSLLCAASGGILGPEAPLVQVTGSTGTLLGKLLGIKGEELRSLSIAGMASGFTALFGAPLGGSLFSLEILHHKHSVQYYKAIIPALVASGFSYVIFAIIVQLGLGPMWNLPSYEMETFFDFG
;
A
#
# COMPACT_ATOMS: atom_id res chain seq x y z
N MET A 1 54.26 11.88 -25.66
CA MET A 1 53.34 11.49 -24.57
C MET A 1 52.17 12.47 -24.29
N LYS A 2 51.95 13.56 -25.07
CA LYS A 2 50.92 14.59 -24.75
C LYS A 2 49.59 14.51 -25.54
N ILE A 3 49.48 13.63 -26.54
CA ILE A 3 48.34 13.61 -27.48
C ILE A 3 47.15 12.76 -26.98
N GLY A 4 47.41 11.66 -26.23
CA GLY A 4 46.36 10.77 -25.73
C GLY A 4 45.44 11.41 -24.67
N ARG A 5 45.96 12.38 -23.89
CA ARG A 5 45.21 13.02 -22.79
C ARG A 5 44.14 14.00 -23.30
N ARG A 6 44.40 14.68 -24.43
CA ARG A 6 43.41 15.57 -25.06
C ARG A 6 42.24 14.80 -25.67
N ARG A 7 42.47 13.61 -26.25
CA ARG A 7 41.41 12.78 -26.83
C ARG A 7 40.42 12.26 -25.77
N LYS A 8 40.92 11.89 -24.59
CA LYS A 8 40.06 11.52 -23.45
C LYS A 8 39.22 12.69 -22.95
N LEU A 9 39.80 13.88 -22.81
CA LEU A 9 39.06 15.07 -22.37
C LEU A 9 37.93 15.46 -23.34
N VAL A 10 38.16 15.38 -24.65
CA VAL A 10 37.12 15.62 -25.67
C VAL A 10 36.01 14.56 -25.63
N SER A 11 36.37 13.31 -25.30
CA SER A 11 35.38 12.25 -25.10
C SER A 11 34.51 12.46 -23.86
N TYR A 12 35.06 13.04 -22.79
CA TYR A 12 34.30 13.35 -21.58
C TYR A 12 33.41 14.58 -21.75
N THR A 13 33.85 15.60 -22.50
CA THR A 13 32.98 16.75 -22.84
C THR A 13 31.83 16.31 -23.75
N ASN A 14 32.09 15.46 -24.76
CA ASN A 14 31.03 14.91 -25.61
C ASN A 14 30.03 14.02 -24.86
N LEU A 15 30.42 13.40 -23.74
CA LEU A 15 29.49 12.65 -22.88
C LEU A 15 28.58 13.57 -22.05
N LEU A 16 29.05 14.76 -21.70
CA LEU A 16 28.31 15.79 -20.97
C LEU A 16 27.41 16.64 -21.89
N ASP A 17 27.73 16.70 -23.19
CA ASP A 17 26.97 17.44 -24.21
C ASP A 17 25.77 16.65 -24.78
N HIS A 18 25.52 15.43 -24.31
CA HIS A 18 24.22 14.80 -24.54
C HIS A 18 23.18 15.61 -23.76
N PRO A 19 22.22 16.30 -24.42
CA PRO A 19 21.14 16.94 -23.70
C PRO A 19 20.47 15.85 -22.86
N ILE A 20 20.27 16.12 -21.57
CA ILE A 20 19.54 15.24 -20.67
C ILE A 20 18.14 15.10 -21.26
N ARG A 21 17.97 14.12 -22.16
CA ARG A 21 16.68 13.73 -22.70
C ARG A 21 16.01 13.00 -21.55
N PHE A 22 15.31 13.75 -20.72
CA PHE A 22 14.46 13.18 -19.68
C PHE A 22 13.63 12.08 -20.32
N ASN A 23 13.75 10.87 -19.78
CA ASN A 23 13.11 9.69 -20.33
C ASN A 23 11.59 9.95 -20.36
N PRO A 24 10.90 9.85 -21.52
CA PRO A 24 9.47 10.20 -21.66
C PRO A 24 8.55 9.37 -20.73
N PHE A 25 9.10 8.30 -20.14
CA PHE A 25 8.48 7.46 -19.13
C PHE A 25 8.17 8.18 -17.81
N VAL A 26 9.12 8.96 -17.28
CA VAL A 26 9.01 9.58 -15.93
C VAL A 26 8.07 10.79 -15.95
N PHE A 27 7.95 11.48 -17.08
CA PHE A 27 7.07 12.65 -17.23
C PHE A 27 5.77 12.34 -17.98
N SER A 28 5.42 11.05 -18.13
CA SER A 28 4.14 10.67 -18.71
C SER A 28 2.99 11.02 -17.75
N ARG A 29 1.84 11.41 -18.31
CA ARG A 29 0.60 11.65 -17.54
C ARG A 29 0.29 10.49 -16.59
N MET A 30 0.56 9.25 -17.03
CA MET A 30 0.30 8.05 -16.23
C MET A 30 1.24 7.92 -15.04
N PHE A 31 2.52 8.24 -15.19
CA PHE A 31 3.47 8.23 -14.07
C PHE A 31 3.04 9.21 -12.97
N ILE A 32 2.63 10.42 -13.35
CA ILE A 32 2.12 11.43 -12.41
C ILE A 32 0.87 10.90 -11.68
N LEU A 33 -0.03 10.22 -12.38
CA LEU A 33 -1.21 9.61 -11.77
C LEU A 33 -0.85 8.51 -10.78
N TRP A 34 0.12 7.66 -11.08
CA TRP A 34 0.58 6.62 -10.15
C TRP A 34 1.26 7.23 -8.93
N ALA A 35 2.04 8.29 -9.12
CA ALA A 35 2.66 9.03 -8.02
C ALA A 35 1.61 9.67 -7.11
N ILE A 36 0.65 10.41 -7.68
CA ILE A 36 -0.47 11.00 -6.93
C ILE A 36 -1.25 9.93 -6.18
N LEU A 37 -1.54 8.79 -6.83
CA LEU A 37 -2.23 7.69 -6.19
C LEU A 37 -1.42 7.11 -5.01
N GLY A 38 -0.11 6.97 -5.18
CA GLY A 38 0.80 6.59 -4.10
C GLY A 38 0.80 7.57 -2.93
N LEU A 39 0.86 8.88 -3.21
CA LEU A 39 0.78 9.92 -2.18
C LEU A 39 -0.55 9.85 -1.41
N ILE A 40 -1.67 9.72 -2.12
CA ILE A 40 -3.00 9.59 -1.51
C ILE A 40 -3.07 8.31 -0.68
N GLY A 41 -2.57 7.19 -1.20
CA GLY A 41 -2.50 5.92 -0.48
C GLY A 41 -1.70 6.02 0.82
N GLY A 42 -0.53 6.69 0.77
CA GLY A 42 0.30 6.95 1.93
C GLY A 42 -0.40 7.84 2.98
N ILE A 43 -1.12 8.88 2.55
CA ILE A 43 -1.91 9.74 3.44
C ILE A 43 -3.04 8.94 4.10
N ILE A 44 -3.79 8.15 3.33
CA ILE A 44 -4.88 7.33 3.85
C ILE A 44 -4.34 6.35 4.90
N SER A 45 -3.32 5.57 4.54
CA SER A 45 -2.72 4.59 5.45
C SER A 45 -2.06 5.24 6.67
N GLY A 46 -1.35 6.36 6.49
CA GLY A 46 -0.74 7.10 7.59
C GLY A 46 -1.78 7.66 8.55
N SER A 47 -2.85 8.28 8.04
CA SER A 47 -3.95 8.79 8.85
C SER A 47 -4.66 7.67 9.62
N TYR A 48 -4.91 6.53 8.97
CA TYR A 48 -5.48 5.36 9.61
C TYR A 48 -4.57 4.88 10.76
N TRP A 49 -3.26 4.79 10.52
CA TRP A 49 -2.29 4.34 11.52
C TRP A 49 -2.23 5.28 12.73
N VAL A 50 -2.24 6.60 12.52
CA VAL A 50 -2.29 7.58 13.62
C VAL A 50 -3.57 7.43 14.43
N VAL A 51 -4.73 7.29 13.77
CA VAL A 51 -6.01 7.09 14.48
C VAL A 51 -6.01 5.78 15.25
N LEU A 52 -5.50 4.70 14.66
CA LEU A 52 -5.38 3.40 15.32
C LEU A 52 -4.53 3.53 16.59
N MET A 53 -3.35 4.16 16.50
CA MET A 53 -2.46 4.37 17.64
C MET A 53 -3.14 5.16 18.76
N LEU A 54 -3.81 6.27 18.43
CA LEU A 54 -4.53 7.08 19.41
C LEU A 54 -5.65 6.29 20.10
N LEU A 55 -6.38 5.45 19.36
CA LEU A 55 -7.44 4.62 19.91
C LEU A 55 -6.88 3.49 20.79
N THR A 56 -5.79 2.85 20.36
CA THR A 56 -5.11 1.81 21.15
C THR A 56 -4.56 2.40 22.44
N ASP A 57 -3.93 3.57 22.42
CA ASP A 57 -3.42 4.24 23.61
C ASP A 57 -4.55 4.63 24.56
N PHE A 58 -5.66 5.16 24.01
CA PHE A 58 -6.85 5.51 24.80
C PHE A 58 -7.47 4.28 25.47
N LEU A 59 -7.64 3.18 24.73
CA LEU A 59 -8.20 1.93 25.28
C LEU A 59 -7.21 1.25 26.24
N GLY A 60 -5.91 1.39 26.01
CA GLY A 60 -4.84 0.85 26.86
C GLY A 60 -4.71 1.55 28.22
N THR A 61 -5.31 2.73 28.41
CA THR A 61 -5.41 3.37 29.74
C THR A 61 -6.23 2.56 30.73
N TRP A 62 -7.17 1.74 30.25
CA TRP A 62 -8.03 0.91 31.08
C TRP A 62 -7.34 -0.41 31.39
N GLN A 63 -7.16 -0.71 32.67
CA GLN A 63 -6.46 -1.92 33.14
C GLN A 63 -7.32 -2.77 34.08
N GLY A 64 -6.97 -4.05 34.20
CA GLY A 64 -7.64 -5.00 35.09
C GLY A 64 -9.03 -5.42 34.58
N TRP A 65 -9.99 -5.55 35.51
CA TRP A 65 -11.32 -6.07 35.20
C TRP A 65 -12.15 -5.17 34.28
N LEU A 66 -11.78 -3.88 34.15
CA LEU A 66 -12.43 -2.90 33.27
C LEU A 66 -12.15 -3.18 31.78
N VAL A 67 -11.14 -3.99 31.45
CA VAL A 67 -10.84 -4.38 30.07
C VAL A 67 -12.01 -5.15 29.45
N ILE A 68 -12.63 -6.06 30.21
CA ILE A 68 -13.73 -6.91 29.73
C ILE A 68 -14.93 -6.09 29.21
N PRO A 69 -15.51 -5.15 29.99
CA PRO A 69 -16.61 -4.32 29.49
C PRO A 69 -16.17 -3.38 28.37
N VAL A 70 -14.95 -2.84 28.40
CA VAL A 70 -14.43 -1.96 27.35
C VAL A 70 -14.32 -2.71 26.02
N MET A 71 -13.77 -3.93 26.01
CA MET A 71 -13.71 -4.78 24.82
C MET A 71 -15.10 -5.17 24.32
N ALA A 72 -16.03 -5.50 25.23
CA ALA A 72 -17.41 -5.82 24.87
C ALA A 72 -18.12 -4.63 24.21
N ILE A 73 -17.93 -3.41 24.72
CA ILE A 73 -18.49 -2.18 24.13
C ILE A 73 -17.85 -1.89 22.77
N SER A 74 -16.53 -2.05 22.63
CA SER A 74 -15.84 -1.93 21.32
C SER A 74 -16.42 -2.90 20.28
N GLY A 75 -16.61 -4.17 20.65
CA GLY A 75 -17.20 -5.17 19.77
C GLY A 75 -18.65 -4.86 19.40
N LEU A 76 -19.45 -4.38 20.37
CA LEU A 76 -20.81 -3.93 20.11
C LEU A 76 -20.85 -2.73 19.15
N LEU A 77 -19.98 -1.73 19.34
CA LEU A 77 -19.88 -0.58 18.46
C LEU A 77 -19.46 -1.00 17.05
N ALA A 78 -18.49 -1.91 16.91
CA ALA A 78 -18.09 -2.46 15.62
C ALA A 78 -19.27 -3.19 14.93
N GLY A 79 -20.04 -3.98 15.69
CA GLY A 79 -21.26 -4.64 15.19
C GLY A 79 -22.34 -3.64 14.76
N LEU A 80 -22.55 -2.56 15.52
CA LEU A 80 -23.51 -1.51 15.17
C LEU A 80 -23.10 -0.75 13.91
N VAL A 81 -21.81 -0.46 13.74
CA VAL A 81 -21.26 0.14 12.51
C VAL A 81 -21.60 -0.73 11.31
N ILE A 82 -21.37 -2.05 11.40
CA ILE A 82 -21.67 -3.00 10.33
C ILE A 82 -23.18 -3.06 10.07
N TYR A 83 -24.00 -3.08 11.13
CA TYR A 83 -25.45 -3.14 11.03
C TYR A 83 -26.05 -1.91 10.34
N PHE A 84 -25.57 -0.70 10.66
CA PHE A 84 -26.13 0.55 10.12
C PHE A 84 -25.53 0.99 8.78
N ILE A 85 -24.22 0.82 8.58
CA ILE A 85 -23.53 1.31 7.37
C ILE A 85 -23.53 0.23 6.29
N GLY A 86 -23.49 -1.04 6.68
CA GLY A 86 -23.51 -2.19 5.77
C GLY A 86 -22.31 -3.09 5.93
N ASP A 87 -22.44 -4.30 5.38
CA ASP A 87 -21.44 -5.35 5.48
C ASP A 87 -20.10 -4.94 4.83
N PRO A 88 -19.00 -4.84 5.60
CA PRO A 88 -17.68 -4.54 5.08
C PRO A 88 -17.18 -5.59 4.06
N GLY A 89 -17.65 -6.84 4.15
CA GLY A 89 -17.18 -7.96 3.36
C GLY A 89 -15.77 -8.44 3.75
N GLU A 90 -15.47 -9.69 3.45
CA GLU A 90 -14.17 -10.31 3.71
C GLU A 90 -13.11 -9.96 2.65
N MET A 91 -11.83 -10.06 3.00
CA MET A 91 -10.73 -9.91 2.04
C MET A 91 -10.90 -10.85 0.83
N GLU A 92 -11.42 -12.06 1.03
CA GLU A 92 -11.68 -13.00 -0.05
C GLU A 92 -12.81 -12.55 -0.98
N LEU A 93 -13.84 -11.88 -0.45
CA LEU A 93 -14.89 -11.23 -1.23
C LEU A 93 -14.38 -10.00 -1.97
N ILE A 94 -13.45 -9.24 -1.40
CA ILE A 94 -12.77 -8.12 -2.06
C ILE A 94 -11.95 -8.64 -3.23
N VAL A 95 -11.12 -9.66 -2.99
CA VAL A 95 -10.32 -10.30 -4.04
C VAL A 95 -11.21 -10.92 -5.10
N ASN A 96 -12.30 -11.60 -4.73
CA ASN A 96 -13.27 -12.14 -5.68
C ASN A 96 -13.99 -11.05 -6.48
N ASN A 97 -14.40 -9.94 -5.85
CA ASN A 97 -14.99 -8.81 -6.56
C ASN A 97 -14.00 -8.18 -7.53
N ILE A 98 -12.71 -8.08 -7.19
CA ILE A 98 -11.70 -7.58 -8.13
C ILE A 98 -11.45 -8.60 -9.28
N ARG A 99 -11.50 -9.91 -8.97
CA ARG A 99 -11.36 -11.01 -9.93
C ARG A 99 -12.49 -10.99 -10.96
N PHE A 100 -13.74 -10.79 -10.55
CA PHE A 100 -14.93 -10.89 -11.41
C PHE A 100 -15.46 -9.54 -11.92
N ASN A 101 -15.24 -8.42 -11.21
CA ASN A 101 -15.77 -7.09 -11.56
C ASN A 101 -14.80 -6.22 -12.40
N LYS A 102 -14.02 -6.87 -13.28
CA LYS A 102 -13.06 -6.22 -14.20
C LYS A 102 -12.02 -5.33 -13.48
N GLY A 103 -11.66 -5.66 -12.25
CA GLY A 103 -10.65 -4.91 -11.49
C GLY A 103 -11.13 -3.61 -10.84
N LYS A 104 -12.44 -3.39 -10.72
CA LYS A 104 -13.02 -2.21 -10.06
C LYS A 104 -13.35 -2.52 -8.61
N LEU A 105 -12.97 -1.63 -7.70
CA LEU A 105 -13.43 -1.65 -6.31
C LEU A 105 -14.43 -0.53 -6.07
N ASP A 106 -15.59 -0.89 -5.50
CA ASP A 106 -16.62 0.09 -5.17
C ASP A 106 -16.39 0.68 -3.76
N PRO A 107 -16.38 2.01 -3.61
CA PRO A 107 -16.02 2.67 -2.35
C PRO A 107 -17.16 2.69 -1.32
N LYS A 108 -18.33 2.12 -1.65
CA LYS A 108 -19.56 2.24 -0.84
C LYS A 108 -19.38 1.72 0.59
N ASN A 109 -18.66 0.61 0.76
CA ASN A 109 -18.50 -0.04 2.05
C ASN A 109 -17.20 0.37 2.77
N ASN A 110 -16.39 1.25 2.16
CA ASN A 110 -15.13 1.73 2.75
C ASN A 110 -15.31 2.33 4.15
N PRO A 111 -16.33 3.17 4.43
CA PRO A 111 -16.50 3.75 5.75
C PRO A 111 -16.78 2.68 6.82
N SER A 112 -17.62 1.69 6.50
CA SER A 112 -17.92 0.58 7.40
C SER A 112 -16.67 -0.24 7.71
N MET A 113 -15.89 -0.57 6.68
CA MET A 113 -14.62 -1.32 6.83
C MET A 113 -13.60 -0.59 7.70
N VAL A 114 -13.40 0.70 7.46
CA VAL A 114 -12.41 1.50 8.22
C VAL A 114 -12.82 1.60 9.68
N LEU A 115 -14.08 1.96 9.95
CA LEU A 115 -14.56 2.16 11.32
C LEU A 115 -14.62 0.85 12.12
N SER A 116 -15.18 -0.22 11.54
CA SER A 116 -15.26 -1.52 12.21
C SER A 116 -13.86 -2.10 12.48
N SER A 117 -12.93 -1.97 11.53
CA SER A 117 -11.55 -2.40 11.70
C SER A 117 -10.81 -1.59 12.76
N LEU A 118 -10.93 -0.25 12.77
CA LEU A 118 -10.31 0.58 13.81
C LEU A 118 -10.78 0.18 15.20
N LEU A 119 -12.09 -0.01 15.39
CA LEU A 119 -12.66 -0.41 16.68
C LEU A 119 -12.20 -1.80 17.13
N CYS A 120 -12.06 -2.74 16.19
CA CYS A 120 -11.64 -4.11 16.48
C CYS A 120 -10.12 -4.20 16.73
N ALA A 121 -9.30 -3.60 15.86
CA ALA A 121 -7.86 -3.59 15.99
C ALA A 121 -7.41 -2.80 17.23
N ALA A 122 -8.03 -1.65 17.51
CA ALA A 122 -7.66 -0.83 18.66
C ALA A 122 -7.98 -1.50 20.01
N SER A 123 -9.02 -2.34 20.07
CA SER A 123 -9.39 -3.07 21.29
C SER A 123 -8.61 -4.37 21.50
N GLY A 124 -7.68 -4.71 20.60
CA GLY A 124 -6.88 -5.94 20.68
C GLY A 124 -7.55 -7.15 20.03
N GLY A 125 -8.49 -6.94 19.11
CA GLY A 125 -9.05 -8.00 18.27
C GLY A 125 -8.03 -8.59 17.30
N ILE A 126 -8.37 -9.76 16.74
CA ILE A 126 -7.51 -10.53 15.82
C ILE A 126 -7.50 -9.94 14.40
N LEU A 127 -8.48 -9.09 14.08
CA LEU A 127 -8.63 -8.48 12.75
C LEU A 127 -7.68 -7.30 12.59
N GLY A 128 -6.72 -7.45 11.68
CA GLY A 128 -5.76 -6.40 11.32
C GLY A 128 -6.29 -5.35 10.34
N PRO A 129 -5.52 -4.28 10.11
CA PRO A 129 -5.87 -3.18 9.20
C PRO A 129 -5.63 -3.50 7.71
N GLU A 130 -5.15 -4.71 7.39
CA GLU A 130 -4.66 -5.09 6.07
C GLU A 130 -5.74 -5.03 4.99
N ALA A 131 -6.86 -5.69 5.21
CA ALA A 131 -7.96 -5.73 4.23
C ALA A 131 -8.64 -4.36 4.02
N PRO A 132 -8.97 -3.58 5.07
CA PRO A 132 -9.51 -2.23 4.90
C PRO A 132 -8.59 -1.29 4.14
N LEU A 133 -7.29 -1.28 4.45
CA LEU A 133 -6.35 -0.39 3.78
C LEU A 133 -6.21 -0.74 2.29
N VAL A 134 -6.09 -2.03 1.97
CA VAL A 134 -6.02 -2.48 0.57
C VAL A 134 -7.29 -2.13 -0.20
N GLN A 135 -8.48 -2.32 0.41
CA GLN A 135 -9.75 -1.94 -0.21
C GLN A 135 -9.85 -0.43 -0.47
N VAL A 136 -9.58 0.38 0.55
CA VAL A 136 -9.79 1.83 0.50
C VAL A 136 -8.82 2.46 -0.50
N THR A 137 -7.55 2.05 -0.46
CA THR A 137 -6.53 2.56 -1.40
C THR A 137 -6.76 2.04 -2.83
N GLY A 138 -7.17 0.78 -3.00
CA GLY A 138 -7.53 0.22 -4.31
C GLY A 138 -8.76 0.89 -4.94
N SER A 139 -9.83 1.08 -4.17
CA SER A 139 -11.04 1.78 -4.62
C SER A 139 -10.82 3.26 -4.88
N THR A 140 -9.87 3.89 -4.17
CA THR A 140 -9.40 5.24 -4.52
C THR A 140 -8.75 5.26 -5.91
N GLY A 141 -7.95 4.24 -6.24
CA GLY A 141 -7.40 4.06 -7.59
C GLY A 141 -8.49 3.88 -8.66
N THR A 142 -9.52 3.06 -8.37
CA THR A 142 -10.69 2.92 -9.25
C THR A 142 -11.44 4.24 -9.41
N LEU A 143 -11.66 4.99 -8.34
CA LEU A 143 -12.39 6.26 -8.34
C LEU A 143 -11.63 7.32 -9.15
N LEU A 144 -10.33 7.45 -8.92
CA LEU A 144 -9.47 8.38 -9.65
C LEU A 144 -9.44 8.06 -11.15
N GLY A 145 -9.34 6.79 -11.51
CA GLY A 145 -9.41 6.35 -12.90
C GLY A 145 -10.79 6.62 -13.53
N LYS A 146 -11.88 6.38 -12.82
CA LYS A 146 -13.25 6.70 -13.29
C LYS A 146 -13.42 8.20 -13.52
N LEU A 147 -12.94 9.05 -12.60
CA LEU A 147 -13.02 10.52 -12.70
C LEU A 147 -12.28 11.05 -13.95
N LEU A 148 -11.15 10.41 -14.30
CA LEU A 148 -10.34 10.78 -15.46
C LEU A 148 -10.79 10.10 -16.77
N GLY A 149 -11.89 9.33 -16.73
CA GLY A 149 -12.42 8.63 -17.90
C GLY A 149 -11.59 7.43 -18.36
N ILE A 150 -10.68 6.92 -17.53
CA ILE A 150 -9.81 5.78 -17.83
C ILE A 150 -10.64 4.49 -17.76
N LYS A 151 -10.47 3.59 -18.74
CA LYS A 151 -11.27 2.37 -18.90
C LYS A 151 -10.38 1.16 -19.19
N GLY A 152 -10.95 -0.03 -19.01
CA GLY A 152 -10.27 -1.28 -19.37
C GLY A 152 -9.07 -1.60 -18.48
N GLU A 153 -7.98 -2.05 -19.10
CA GLU A 153 -6.77 -2.51 -18.41
C GLU A 153 -6.06 -1.40 -17.65
N GLU A 154 -6.08 -0.15 -18.14
CA GLU A 154 -5.44 0.98 -17.45
C GLU A 154 -6.12 1.31 -16.12
N LEU A 155 -7.45 1.23 -16.07
CA LEU A 155 -8.23 1.43 -14.84
C LEU A 155 -7.92 0.33 -13.82
N ARG A 156 -7.78 -0.90 -14.30
CA ARG A 156 -7.38 -2.04 -13.48
C ARG A 156 -5.97 -1.85 -12.93
N SER A 157 -5.04 -1.39 -13.77
CA SER A 157 -3.67 -1.10 -13.36
C SER A 157 -3.60 -0.01 -12.29
N LEU A 158 -4.44 1.03 -12.38
CA LEU A 158 -4.55 2.04 -11.34
C LEU A 158 -5.10 1.47 -10.03
N SER A 159 -6.08 0.58 -10.11
CA SER A 159 -6.64 -0.05 -8.90
C SER A 159 -5.62 -0.95 -8.20
N ILE A 160 -4.83 -1.72 -8.97
CA ILE A 160 -3.69 -2.51 -8.46
C ILE A 160 -2.64 -1.60 -7.83
N ALA A 161 -2.28 -0.51 -8.49
CA ALA A 161 -1.32 0.46 -7.95
C ALA A 161 -1.81 1.08 -6.63
N GLY A 162 -3.11 1.34 -6.51
CA GLY A 162 -3.75 1.77 -5.28
C GLY A 162 -3.60 0.72 -4.17
N MET A 163 -3.97 -0.53 -4.44
CA MET A 163 -3.80 -1.63 -3.48
C MET A 163 -2.35 -1.79 -3.03
N ALA A 164 -1.40 -1.72 -3.96
CA ALA A 164 0.04 -1.79 -3.70
C ALA A 164 0.49 -0.68 -2.76
N SER A 165 -0.02 0.54 -2.95
CA SER A 165 0.27 1.68 -2.08
C SER A 165 -0.18 1.44 -0.63
N GLY A 166 -1.39 0.88 -0.42
CA GLY A 166 -1.93 0.60 0.90
C GLY A 166 -1.18 -0.51 1.62
N PHE A 167 -0.91 -1.63 0.93
CA PHE A 167 -0.15 -2.74 1.48
C PHE A 167 1.30 -2.35 1.79
N THR A 168 1.91 -1.53 0.92
CA THR A 168 3.28 -1.03 1.16
C THR A 168 3.35 -0.17 2.42
N ALA A 169 2.38 0.71 2.63
CA ALA A 169 2.33 1.52 3.84
C ALA A 169 2.20 0.66 5.09
N LEU A 170 1.40 -0.41 5.03
CA LEU A 170 1.21 -1.32 6.16
C LEU A 170 2.47 -2.11 6.54
N PHE A 171 3.26 -2.56 5.56
CA PHE A 171 4.43 -3.43 5.79
C PHE A 171 5.78 -2.73 5.67
N GLY A 172 5.79 -1.45 5.27
CA GLY A 172 7.01 -0.69 5.03
C GLY A 172 7.89 -1.30 3.92
N ALA A 173 7.30 -2.10 3.03
CA ALA A 173 8.02 -2.90 2.04
C ALA A 173 7.49 -2.61 0.62
N PRO A 174 8.04 -1.63 -0.10
CA PRO A 174 7.56 -1.23 -1.43
C PRO A 174 7.58 -2.36 -2.46
N LEU A 175 8.68 -3.14 -2.48
CA LEU A 175 8.80 -4.29 -3.37
C LEU A 175 7.77 -5.37 -3.03
N GLY A 176 7.67 -5.73 -1.74
CA GLY A 176 6.73 -6.73 -1.27
C GLY A 176 5.27 -6.37 -1.57
N GLY A 177 4.86 -5.13 -1.25
CA GLY A 177 3.48 -4.69 -1.49
C GLY A 177 3.11 -4.60 -2.97
N SER A 178 4.06 -4.23 -3.83
CA SER A 178 3.84 -4.22 -5.27
C SER A 178 3.64 -5.63 -5.83
N LEU A 179 4.46 -6.60 -5.42
CA LEU A 179 4.38 -8.00 -5.87
C LEU A 179 3.12 -8.68 -5.32
N PHE A 180 2.84 -8.50 -4.03
CA PHE A 180 1.65 -9.06 -3.38
C PHE A 180 0.36 -8.59 -4.07
N SER A 181 0.28 -7.31 -4.43
CA SER A 181 -0.91 -6.77 -5.09
C SER A 181 -1.14 -7.32 -6.50
N LEU A 182 -0.08 -7.75 -7.18
CA LEU A 182 -0.17 -8.43 -8.47
C LEU A 182 -0.62 -9.89 -8.29
N GLU A 183 -0.07 -10.57 -7.30
CA GLU A 183 -0.35 -11.98 -7.02
C GLU A 183 -1.77 -12.20 -6.52
N ILE A 184 -2.22 -11.38 -5.56
CA ILE A 184 -3.53 -11.55 -4.92
C ILE A 184 -4.67 -11.43 -5.93
N LEU A 185 -4.49 -10.61 -6.97
CA LEU A 185 -5.49 -10.48 -8.03
C LEU A 185 -5.55 -11.72 -8.93
N HIS A 186 -4.44 -12.40 -9.25
CA HIS A 186 -4.36 -13.22 -10.47
C HIS A 186 -3.55 -14.52 -10.32
N HIS A 187 -4.26 -15.66 -10.24
CA HIS A 187 -3.67 -17.01 -10.28
C HIS A 187 -3.69 -17.67 -11.69
N LYS A 188 -4.48 -17.14 -12.67
CA LYS A 188 -4.66 -17.80 -13.99
C LYS A 188 -4.00 -17.13 -15.21
N HIS A 189 -3.56 -15.86 -15.11
CA HIS A 189 -2.93 -15.14 -16.23
C HIS A 189 -1.76 -14.23 -15.82
N SER A 190 -0.83 -14.74 -14.99
CA SER A 190 0.34 -13.98 -14.51
C SER A 190 1.20 -13.39 -15.63
N VAL A 191 1.16 -13.97 -16.84
CA VAL A 191 1.98 -13.55 -17.99
C VAL A 191 1.48 -12.25 -18.64
N GLN A 192 0.23 -11.84 -18.45
CA GLN A 192 -0.35 -10.68 -19.16
C GLN A 192 -0.15 -9.33 -18.47
N TYR A 193 0.27 -9.28 -17.20
CA TYR A 193 0.23 -8.04 -16.40
C TYR A 193 1.58 -7.50 -15.93
N TYR A 194 2.68 -7.81 -16.63
CA TYR A 194 3.97 -7.13 -16.43
C TYR A 194 3.84 -5.59 -16.50
N LYS A 195 2.84 -5.10 -17.25
CA LYS A 195 2.51 -3.68 -17.37
C LYS A 195 2.06 -3.02 -16.07
N ALA A 196 1.53 -3.78 -15.11
CA ALA A 196 1.07 -3.27 -13.81
C ALA A 196 2.18 -3.25 -12.73
N ILE A 197 3.32 -3.90 -12.98
CA ILE A 197 4.47 -3.92 -12.06
C ILE A 197 5.00 -2.51 -11.82
N ILE A 198 5.26 -1.77 -12.90
CA ILE A 198 5.77 -0.40 -12.81
C ILE A 198 4.79 0.52 -12.06
N PRO A 199 3.49 0.60 -12.43
CA PRO A 199 2.50 1.38 -11.69
C PRO A 199 2.47 1.05 -10.20
N ALA A 200 2.48 -0.25 -9.85
CA ALA A 200 2.47 -0.71 -8.48
C ALA A 200 3.73 -0.26 -7.74
N LEU A 201 4.92 -0.47 -8.31
CA LEU A 201 6.18 -0.03 -7.71
C LEU A 201 6.26 1.48 -7.50
N VAL A 202 5.81 2.28 -8.47
CA VAL A 202 5.81 3.73 -8.38
C VAL A 202 4.87 4.18 -7.25
N ALA A 203 3.63 3.72 -7.26
CA ALA A 203 2.66 4.07 -6.21
C ALA A 203 3.12 3.60 -4.82
N SER A 204 3.68 2.40 -4.71
CA SER A 204 4.30 1.86 -3.49
C SER A 204 5.44 2.75 -2.98
N GLY A 205 6.36 3.16 -3.85
CA GLY A 205 7.48 4.01 -3.47
C GLY A 205 7.03 5.37 -2.89
N PHE A 206 6.11 6.05 -3.58
CA PHE A 206 5.56 7.33 -3.09
C PHE A 206 4.76 7.16 -1.80
N SER A 207 3.98 6.08 -1.69
CA SER A 207 3.23 5.75 -0.48
C SER A 207 4.13 5.54 0.72
N TYR A 208 5.20 4.76 0.55
CA TYR A 208 6.17 4.50 1.61
C TYR A 208 6.81 5.78 2.14
N VAL A 209 7.25 6.68 1.25
CA VAL A 209 7.86 7.96 1.65
C VAL A 209 6.88 8.79 2.48
N ILE A 210 5.64 8.94 2.02
CA ILE A 210 4.63 9.71 2.75
C ILE A 210 4.26 9.05 4.07
N PHE A 211 4.06 7.73 4.07
CA PHE A 211 3.75 6.99 5.28
C PHE A 211 4.87 7.14 6.32
N ALA A 212 6.13 6.98 5.92
CA ALA A 212 7.30 7.15 6.78
C ALA A 212 7.40 8.57 7.36
N ILE A 213 7.04 9.60 6.58
CA ILE A 213 6.97 10.99 7.05
C ILE A 213 5.87 11.18 8.09
N ILE A 214 4.66 10.64 7.84
CA ILE A 214 3.50 10.82 8.73
C ILE A 214 3.72 10.11 10.07
N VAL A 215 4.16 8.86 10.02
CA VAL A 215 4.32 8.03 11.24
C VAL A 215 5.64 8.35 11.97
N GLN A 216 6.51 9.18 11.39
CA GLN A 216 7.82 9.56 11.94
C GLN A 216 8.70 8.35 12.29
N LEU A 217 8.48 7.20 11.64
CA LEU A 217 9.13 5.92 11.94
C LEU A 217 10.66 5.95 11.66
N GLY A 218 11.12 6.96 10.91
CA GLY A 218 12.44 6.95 10.29
C GLY A 218 12.49 6.04 9.06
N LEU A 219 13.50 6.22 8.20
CA LEU A 219 13.79 5.27 7.12
C LEU A 219 14.54 4.07 7.71
N GLY A 220 13.79 3.09 8.21
CA GLY A 220 14.33 1.90 8.86
C GLY A 220 13.40 0.68 8.72
N PRO A 221 13.88 -0.51 9.09
CA PRO A 221 13.05 -1.71 9.10
C PRO A 221 11.95 -1.58 10.15
N MET A 222 10.72 -1.92 9.79
CA MET A 222 9.60 -1.94 10.74
C MET A 222 9.77 -3.03 11.81
N TRP A 223 10.51 -4.09 11.48
CA TRP A 223 10.76 -5.23 12.33
C TRP A 223 12.25 -5.35 12.58
N ASN A 224 12.66 -5.31 13.86
CA ASN A 224 14.04 -5.56 14.23
C ASN A 224 14.18 -7.04 14.63
N LEU A 225 14.63 -7.87 13.68
CA LEU A 225 14.85 -9.29 13.91
C LEU A 225 16.31 -9.50 14.33
N PRO A 226 16.59 -10.40 15.31
CA PRO A 226 17.97 -10.77 15.63
C PRO A 226 18.64 -11.34 14.39
N SER A 227 19.91 -10.99 14.17
CA SER A 227 20.71 -11.60 13.12
C SER A 227 20.82 -13.09 13.39
N TYR A 228 20.37 -13.90 12.44
CA TYR A 228 20.55 -15.34 12.52
C TYR A 228 22.05 -15.66 12.38
N GLU A 229 22.65 -16.15 13.45
CA GLU A 229 23.99 -16.71 13.43
C GLU A 229 23.86 -18.21 13.17
N MET A 230 24.49 -18.70 12.10
CA MET A 230 24.57 -20.14 11.87
C MET A 230 25.48 -20.75 12.95
N GLU A 231 24.89 -21.47 13.92
CA GLU A 231 25.68 -22.17 14.93
C GLU A 231 26.40 -23.39 14.33
N THR A 232 25.79 -24.04 13.32
CA THR A 232 26.38 -25.17 12.61
C THR A 232 26.08 -25.15 11.11
N PHE A 233 26.89 -25.85 10.31
CA PHE A 233 26.67 -25.99 8.86
C PHE A 233 25.38 -26.78 8.52
N PHE A 234 24.80 -27.49 9.49
CA PHE A 234 23.62 -28.35 9.34
C PHE A 234 22.37 -27.82 10.05
N ASP A 235 22.29 -26.51 10.27
CA ASP A 235 21.17 -25.91 11.00
C ASP A 235 19.82 -25.97 10.25
N PHE A 236 19.85 -26.35 8.97
CA PHE A 236 18.67 -26.62 8.12
C PHE A 236 18.46 -28.12 7.82
N GLY A 237 19.03 -29.00 8.66
CA GLY A 237 18.94 -30.46 8.52
C GLY A 237 17.54 -31.03 8.74
#